data_AF-A0A5D2I4T2-F1
#
_entry.id   AF-A0A5D2I4T2-F1
#
_cell.length_a   1.000
_cell.length_b   1.000
_cell.length_c   1.000
_cell.angle_alpha   90.00
_cell.angle_beta   90.00
_cell.angle_gamma   90.00
#
_symmetry.space_group_name_H-M   'P 1'
#
loop_
_entity.id
_entity.type
_entity.pdbx_description
1 polymer ?
#
loop_
_entity_poly.entity_id
_entity_poly.type
_entity_poly.pdbx_seq_one_letter_code
_entity_poly.pdbx_strand_id
1 'polypeptide(L)'
;MKYNEISHFSHPQHILKFEYTEVPFKCDGCKEVGIGSRYRCSFCDFDLHMHCTVPSLSISHPFYTKCSFQFLSRPPGDTPRYCNACEKDVTGFVYHCKTCGFDLHPCCAKLPMVLDDGEVKLYLYRKVRSPCHRCGRKGRSWSYQSACKKYNLHVACVREMLVENWHELYFGGGKGSRKLQSQIPSLKNTLQTPHKRSKGKVKKCCEMAALALQFIISAVLGDPTALIAGVIGTLMSRA
;
A
#
# COMPACT_ATOMS: atom_id res chain seq x y z
N MET A 1 -1.20 10.56 -26.46
CA MET A 1 -2.29 11.26 -25.73
C MET A 1 -1.74 11.66 -24.36
N LYS A 2 -1.81 12.94 -23.99
CA LYS A 2 -1.21 13.48 -22.75
C LYS A 2 -2.09 13.08 -21.55
N TYR A 3 -1.74 11.98 -20.87
CA TYR A 3 -2.37 11.53 -19.62
C TYR A 3 -2.04 12.41 -18.40
N ASN A 4 -1.61 13.66 -18.60
CA ASN A 4 -1.11 14.48 -17.49
C ASN A 4 -2.21 15.25 -16.77
N GLU A 5 -3.40 15.39 -17.36
CA GLU A 5 -4.47 16.23 -16.82
C GLU A 5 -5.82 15.54 -17.01
N ILE A 6 -6.68 15.61 -15.99
CA ILE A 6 -8.03 15.06 -16.02
C ILE A 6 -9.04 16.02 -15.39
N SER A 7 -10.27 15.99 -15.91
CA SER A 7 -11.45 16.48 -15.19
C SER A 7 -12.07 15.32 -14.43
N HIS A 8 -12.44 15.52 -13.16
CA HIS A 8 -12.97 14.47 -12.30
C HIS A 8 -14.34 14.83 -11.74
N PHE A 9 -15.29 13.89 -11.79
CA PHE A 9 -16.69 14.14 -11.40
C PHE A 9 -16.86 14.56 -9.93
N SER A 10 -15.94 14.17 -9.04
CA SER A 10 -15.99 14.52 -7.62
C SER A 10 -15.31 15.85 -7.28
N HIS A 11 -14.57 16.42 -8.24
CA HIS A 11 -13.95 17.72 -8.14
C HIS A 11 -14.02 18.45 -9.49
N PRO A 12 -15.24 18.78 -9.98
CA PRO A 12 -15.43 19.28 -11.34
C PRO A 12 -14.95 20.72 -11.54
N GLN A 13 -14.66 21.45 -10.45
CA GLN A 13 -14.27 22.86 -10.50
C GLN A 13 -12.84 23.07 -11.02
N HIS A 14 -11.96 22.08 -10.84
CA HIS A 14 -10.55 22.19 -11.20
C HIS A 14 -10.05 20.95 -11.93
N ILE A 15 -9.07 21.15 -12.80
CA ILE A 15 -8.34 20.08 -13.46
C ILE A 15 -7.33 19.49 -12.48
N LEU A 16 -7.29 18.16 -12.40
CA LEU A 16 -6.27 17.44 -11.63
C LEU A 16 -5.10 17.10 -12.53
N LYS A 17 -3.88 17.26 -12.01
CA LYS A 17 -2.64 16.95 -12.72
C LYS A 17 -2.00 15.71 -12.16
N PHE A 18 -1.45 14.88 -13.04
CA PHE A 18 -0.62 13.74 -12.66
C PHE A 18 0.67 14.22 -12.01
N GLU A 19 0.99 13.68 -10.84
CA GLU A 19 2.21 13.95 -10.09
C GLU A 19 2.73 12.66 -9.46
N TYR A 20 4.04 12.58 -9.26
CA TYR A 20 4.65 11.57 -8.41
C TYR A 20 5.08 12.23 -7.09
N THR A 21 4.72 11.62 -5.97
CA THR A 21 5.10 12.10 -4.63
C THR A 21 5.74 11.00 -3.81
N GLU A 22 6.91 11.29 -3.26
CA GLU A 22 7.55 10.45 -2.23
C GLU A 22 6.96 10.73 -0.85
N VAL A 23 6.27 11.86 -0.70
CA VAL A 23 5.47 12.17 0.47
C VAL A 23 4.12 11.49 0.31
N PRO A 24 3.69 10.71 1.29
CA PRO A 24 2.39 10.09 1.16
C PRO A 24 1.23 11.09 1.26
N PHE A 25 0.06 10.67 0.80
CA PHE A 25 -1.14 11.49 0.75
C PHE A 25 -2.38 10.68 1.11
N LYS A 26 -3.46 11.39 1.45
CA LYS A 26 -4.79 10.80 1.63
C LYS A 26 -5.60 11.02 0.36
N CYS A 27 -6.13 9.95 -0.22
CA CYS A 27 -6.98 10.05 -1.40
C CYS A 27 -8.37 10.57 -1.02
N ASP A 28 -8.84 11.63 -1.65
CA ASP A 28 -10.16 12.21 -1.41
C ASP A 28 -11.30 11.38 -1.98
N GLY A 29 -11.02 10.49 -2.92
CA GLY A 29 -11.99 9.55 -3.45
C GLY A 29 -12.30 8.46 -2.44
N CYS A 30 -11.38 7.51 -2.25
CA CYS A 30 -11.59 6.34 -1.41
C CYS A 30 -11.25 6.53 0.07
N LYS A 31 -10.69 7.70 0.45
CA LYS A 31 -10.25 8.05 1.82
C LYS A 31 -9.11 7.21 2.38
N GLU A 32 -8.52 6.33 1.56
CA GLU A 32 -7.34 5.56 1.89
C GLU A 32 -6.05 6.33 1.64
N VAL A 33 -5.01 5.93 2.35
CA VAL A 33 -3.65 6.42 2.18
C VAL A 33 -3.02 5.88 0.88
N GLY A 34 -2.19 6.69 0.22
CA GLY A 34 -1.27 6.25 -0.83
C GLY A 34 0.04 7.02 -0.88
N ILE A 35 0.92 6.59 -1.77
CA ILE A 35 2.23 7.17 -2.07
C ILE A 35 2.54 6.97 -3.55
N GLY A 36 3.45 7.77 -4.11
CA GLY A 36 3.89 7.68 -5.48
C GLY A 36 2.94 8.42 -6.42
N SER A 37 2.51 7.74 -7.47
CA SER A 37 1.66 8.32 -8.52
C SER A 37 0.26 8.70 -8.02
N ARG A 38 -0.09 9.97 -8.21
CA ARG A 38 -1.39 10.54 -7.86
C ARG A 38 -1.87 11.55 -8.88
N TYR A 39 -3.12 11.95 -8.76
CA TYR A 39 -3.65 13.14 -9.41
C TYR A 39 -3.99 14.20 -8.36
N ARG A 40 -3.40 15.38 -8.47
CA ARG A 40 -3.57 16.46 -7.51
C ARG A 40 -4.15 17.72 -8.16
N CYS A 41 -5.01 18.41 -7.42
CA CYS A 41 -5.46 19.74 -7.78
C CYS A 41 -4.37 20.77 -7.44
N SER A 42 -4.04 21.67 -8.37
CA SER A 42 -3.06 22.73 -8.10
C SER A 42 -3.61 23.87 -7.21
N PHE A 43 -4.93 23.96 -7.04
CA PHE A 43 -5.60 25.04 -6.32
C PHE A 43 -6.22 24.62 -4.98
N CYS A 44 -6.39 23.32 -4.75
CA CYS A 44 -7.00 22.75 -3.56
C CYS A 44 -6.14 21.63 -3.00
N ASP A 45 -6.25 21.35 -1.71
CA ASP A 45 -5.69 20.12 -1.14
C ASP A 45 -6.61 18.93 -1.47
N PHE A 46 -6.59 18.54 -2.75
CA PHE A 46 -7.40 17.46 -3.28
C PHE A 46 -6.50 16.49 -4.05
N ASP A 47 -6.46 15.23 -3.58
CA ASP A 47 -5.63 14.18 -4.16
C ASP A 47 -6.44 12.93 -4.50
N LEU A 48 -6.14 12.28 -5.61
CA LEU A 48 -6.69 10.98 -5.96
C LEU A 48 -5.59 9.97 -6.25
N HIS A 49 -5.79 8.75 -5.76
CA HIS A 49 -5.07 7.59 -6.31
C HIS A 49 -5.36 7.45 -7.81
N MET A 50 -4.41 6.89 -8.55
CA MET A 50 -4.62 6.46 -9.94
C MET A 50 -5.89 5.61 -10.13
N HIS A 51 -6.19 4.72 -9.18
CA HIS A 51 -7.39 3.86 -9.26
C HIS A 51 -8.71 4.58 -8.90
N CYS A 52 -8.65 5.82 -8.43
CA CYS A 52 -9.83 6.63 -8.10
C CYS A 52 -10.16 7.67 -9.17
N THR A 53 -9.31 7.85 -10.19
CA THR A 53 -9.51 8.89 -11.21
C THR A 53 -10.54 8.53 -12.26
N VAL A 54 -10.57 7.28 -12.70
CA VAL A 54 -11.54 6.77 -13.68
C VAL A 54 -12.04 5.41 -13.20
N PRO A 55 -12.96 5.37 -12.22
CA PRO A 55 -13.52 4.11 -11.77
C PRO A 55 -14.38 3.51 -12.89
N SER A 56 -14.14 2.24 -13.21
CA SER A 56 -15.07 1.47 -14.05
C SER A 56 -16.42 1.40 -13.33
N LEU A 57 -17.54 1.54 -14.05
CA LEU A 57 -18.88 1.49 -13.44
C LEU A 57 -19.15 0.15 -12.75
N SER A 58 -18.57 -0.94 -13.26
CA SER A 58 -18.63 -2.25 -12.64
C SER A 58 -17.34 -3.02 -12.86
N ILE A 59 -16.99 -3.88 -11.91
CA ILE A 59 -15.86 -4.80 -11.98
C ILE A 59 -16.24 -6.20 -11.49
N SER A 60 -15.53 -7.21 -11.99
CA SER A 60 -15.43 -8.52 -11.36
C SER A 60 -14.07 -8.67 -10.67
N HIS A 61 -13.99 -9.53 -9.66
CA HIS A 61 -12.73 -9.80 -8.95
C HIS A 61 -12.49 -11.31 -8.85
N PRO A 62 -11.25 -11.81 -9.09
CA PRO A 62 -10.95 -13.25 -9.09
C PRO A 62 -11.35 -14.00 -7.82
N PHE A 63 -11.33 -13.34 -6.66
CA PHE A 63 -11.76 -13.94 -5.39
C PHE A 63 -13.26 -14.05 -5.18
N TYR A 64 -14.05 -13.41 -6.04
CA TYR A 64 -15.50 -13.30 -5.92
C TYR A 64 -16.14 -13.57 -7.28
N THR A 65 -15.97 -14.79 -7.79
CA THR A 65 -16.41 -15.20 -9.14
C THR A 65 -17.92 -15.10 -9.37
N LYS A 66 -18.72 -15.01 -8.31
CA LYS A 66 -20.18 -14.84 -8.36
C LYS A 66 -20.64 -13.40 -8.08
N CYS A 67 -19.71 -12.47 -7.92
CA CYS A 67 -20.01 -11.08 -7.57
C CYS A 67 -19.73 -10.15 -8.74
N SER A 68 -20.66 -9.22 -8.97
CA SER A 68 -20.45 -8.02 -9.77
C SER A 68 -20.44 -6.83 -8.81
N PHE A 69 -19.34 -6.07 -8.80
CA PHE A 69 -19.20 -4.92 -7.92
C PHE A 69 -19.46 -3.65 -8.70
N GLN A 70 -20.45 -2.88 -8.28
CA GLN A 70 -20.79 -1.59 -8.86
C GLN A 70 -20.03 -0.48 -8.13
N PHE A 71 -19.51 0.49 -8.89
CA PHE A 71 -18.90 1.67 -8.31
C PHE A 71 -19.96 2.59 -7.70
N LEU A 72 -19.70 3.07 -6.49
CA LEU A 72 -20.48 4.10 -5.81
C LEU A 72 -19.53 5.17 -5.28
N SER A 73 -19.92 6.44 -5.40
CA SER A 73 -19.15 7.57 -4.85
C SER A 73 -19.21 7.66 -3.32
N ARG A 74 -20.16 6.94 -2.71
CA ARG A 74 -20.34 6.81 -1.26
C ARG A 74 -20.82 5.40 -0.92
N PRO A 75 -20.51 4.88 0.27
CA PRO A 75 -21.04 3.60 0.73
C PRO A 75 -22.59 3.61 0.78
N PRO A 76 -23.24 2.47 0.51
CA PRO A 76 -24.70 2.37 0.60
C PRO A 76 -25.18 2.24 2.05
N GLY A 77 -26.25 2.95 2.38
CA GLY A 77 -26.86 2.97 3.71
C GLY A 77 -26.05 3.75 4.76
N ASP A 78 -26.55 3.77 6.00
CA ASP A 78 -25.99 4.58 7.10
C ASP A 78 -25.17 3.75 8.12
N THR A 79 -25.05 2.45 7.90
CA THR A 79 -24.28 1.56 8.77
C THR A 79 -22.80 1.56 8.39
N PRO A 80 -21.85 1.53 9.35
CA PRO A 80 -20.43 1.37 9.06
C PRO A 80 -20.15 0.16 8.16
N ARG A 81 -19.30 0.36 7.14
CA ARG A 81 -18.92 -0.67 6.18
C ARG A 81 -17.41 -0.81 6.13
N TYR A 82 -16.93 -2.03 5.87
CA TYR A 82 -15.51 -2.35 5.89
C TYR A 82 -15.12 -3.03 4.58
N CYS A 83 -13.94 -2.68 4.08
CA CYS A 83 -13.41 -3.27 2.87
C CYS A 83 -13.00 -4.73 3.13
N ASN A 84 -13.53 -5.67 2.35
CA ASN A 84 -13.23 -7.09 2.50
C ASN A 84 -11.78 -7.48 2.16
N ALA A 85 -11.00 -6.56 1.58
CA ALA A 85 -9.60 -6.78 1.26
C ALA A 85 -8.64 -6.33 2.35
N CYS A 86 -8.92 -5.21 3.03
CA CYS A 86 -8.01 -4.58 3.99
C CYS A 86 -8.63 -4.31 5.36
N GLU A 87 -9.90 -4.66 5.58
CA GLU A 87 -10.66 -4.45 6.81
C GLU A 87 -10.77 -2.99 7.30
N LYS A 88 -10.32 -2.01 6.51
CA LYS A 88 -10.48 -0.59 6.85
C LYS A 88 -11.87 -0.08 6.48
N ASP A 89 -12.28 0.98 7.16
CA ASP A 89 -13.55 1.65 6.94
C ASP A 89 -13.71 2.11 5.49
N VAL A 90 -14.92 1.99 4.97
CA VAL A 90 -15.29 2.50 3.66
C VAL A 90 -16.10 3.77 3.87
N THR A 91 -15.43 4.92 3.77
CA THR A 91 -16.05 6.25 4.00
C THR A 91 -16.09 7.12 2.75
N GLY A 92 -15.84 6.55 1.58
CA GLY A 92 -15.80 7.25 0.30
C GLY A 92 -16.11 6.32 -0.87
N PHE A 93 -15.37 6.47 -1.96
CA PHE A 93 -15.49 5.66 -3.16
C PHE A 93 -15.37 4.17 -2.85
N VAL A 94 -16.29 3.38 -3.38
CA VAL A 94 -16.40 1.95 -3.11
C VAL A 94 -16.86 1.18 -4.33
N TYR A 95 -16.36 -0.03 -4.47
CA TYR A 95 -16.94 -1.08 -5.30
C TYR A 95 -17.80 -1.96 -4.41
N HIS A 96 -19.12 -1.91 -4.60
CA HIS A 96 -20.11 -2.60 -3.78
C HIS A 96 -20.81 -3.72 -4.57
N CYS A 97 -20.85 -4.92 -4.01
CA CYS A 97 -21.64 -6.01 -4.56
C CYS A 97 -23.00 -6.08 -3.86
N LYS A 98 -24.06 -5.64 -4.53
CA LYS A 98 -25.43 -5.60 -3.97
C LYS A 98 -25.94 -6.96 -3.48
N THR A 99 -25.58 -8.04 -4.17
CA THR A 99 -26.09 -9.39 -3.85
C THR A 99 -25.41 -10.02 -2.63
N CYS A 100 -24.13 -9.75 -2.41
CA CYS A 100 -23.35 -10.35 -1.32
C CYS A 100 -23.08 -9.38 -0.16
N GLY A 101 -23.28 -8.08 -0.37
CA GLY A 101 -22.93 -7.03 0.59
C GLY A 101 -21.43 -6.79 0.73
N PHE A 102 -20.59 -7.35 -0.15
CA PHE A 102 -19.14 -7.15 -0.12
C PHE A 102 -18.76 -5.77 -0.65
N ASP A 103 -17.74 -5.18 -0.04
CA ASP A 103 -17.21 -3.86 -0.35
C ASP A 103 -15.70 -3.92 -0.57
N LEU A 104 -15.22 -3.20 -1.57
CA LEU A 104 -13.81 -3.03 -1.85
C LEU A 104 -13.50 -1.56 -2.11
N HIS A 105 -12.46 -1.01 -1.48
CA HIS A 105 -11.90 0.26 -1.96
C HIS A 105 -11.40 0.09 -3.40
N PRO A 106 -11.47 1.12 -4.25
CA PRO A 106 -10.90 1.09 -5.60
C PRO A 106 -9.43 0.65 -5.66
N CYS A 107 -8.59 1.13 -4.74
CA CYS A 107 -7.18 0.73 -4.64
C CYS A 107 -7.02 -0.73 -4.22
N CYS A 108 -7.87 -1.24 -3.34
CA CYS A 108 -7.86 -2.64 -2.92
C CYS A 108 -8.34 -3.60 -4.03
N ALA A 109 -9.35 -3.21 -4.80
CA ALA A 109 -9.90 -4.00 -5.89
C ALA A 109 -8.93 -4.17 -7.07
N LYS A 110 -7.91 -3.31 -7.16
CA LYS A 110 -6.88 -3.33 -8.21
C LYS A 110 -5.53 -3.88 -7.73
N LEU A 111 -5.47 -4.42 -6.52
CA LEU A 111 -4.26 -5.08 -6.03
C LEU A 111 -3.84 -6.21 -6.98
N PRO A 112 -2.56 -6.28 -7.38
CA PRO A 112 -2.08 -7.31 -8.29
C PRO A 112 -2.15 -8.68 -7.63
N MET A 113 -2.65 -9.67 -8.38
CA MET A 113 -2.76 -11.05 -7.91
C MET A 113 -1.40 -11.72 -7.66
N VAL A 114 -0.37 -11.25 -8.37
CA VAL A 114 1.00 -11.75 -8.29
C VAL A 114 1.95 -10.55 -8.29
N LEU A 115 2.92 -10.55 -7.39
CA LEU A 115 4.10 -9.68 -7.43
C LEU A 115 5.29 -10.56 -7.77
N ASP A 116 6.03 -10.21 -8.81
CA ASP A 116 7.15 -10.98 -9.34
C ASP A 116 8.21 -10.02 -9.85
N ASP A 117 9.38 -9.99 -9.21
CA ASP A 117 10.55 -9.20 -9.60
C ASP A 117 11.70 -10.08 -10.15
N GLY A 118 11.44 -11.38 -10.33
CA GLY A 118 12.43 -12.38 -10.73
C GLY A 118 13.16 -13.08 -9.57
N GLU A 119 13.20 -12.49 -8.37
CA GLU A 119 13.84 -13.06 -7.18
C GLU A 119 12.82 -13.51 -6.12
N VAL A 120 11.75 -12.71 -5.97
CA VAL A 120 10.68 -12.86 -4.99
C VAL A 120 9.35 -12.90 -5.71
N LYS A 121 8.64 -14.01 -5.51
CA LYS A 121 7.28 -14.19 -6.00
C LYS A 121 6.27 -14.28 -4.86
N LEU A 122 5.36 -13.32 -4.82
CA LEU A 122 4.28 -13.22 -3.85
C LEU A 122 2.94 -13.34 -4.55
N TYR A 123 2.01 -14.03 -3.91
CA TYR A 123 0.66 -14.24 -4.41
C TYR A 123 -0.33 -13.63 -3.45
N LEU A 124 -1.29 -12.89 -4.00
CA LEU A 124 -2.42 -12.40 -3.23
C LEU A 124 -3.39 -13.55 -2.98
N TYR A 125 -3.89 -13.64 -1.76
CA TYR A 125 -4.89 -14.61 -1.35
C TYR A 125 -6.00 -13.94 -0.56
N ARG A 126 -7.24 -14.37 -0.81
CA ARG A 126 -8.40 -13.93 -0.01
C ARG A 126 -8.29 -14.37 1.44
N LYS A 127 -7.87 -15.61 1.69
CA LYS A 127 -7.69 -16.21 3.02
C LYS A 127 -6.53 -17.20 2.98
N VAL A 128 -5.71 -17.19 4.03
CA VAL A 128 -4.56 -18.09 4.19
C VAL A 128 -4.57 -18.73 5.58
N ARG A 129 -3.94 -19.91 5.70
CA ARG A 129 -3.80 -20.62 6.98
C ARG A 129 -2.56 -20.20 7.78
N SER A 130 -1.56 -19.61 7.11
CA SER A 130 -0.34 -19.11 7.75
C SER A 130 -0.64 -17.87 8.60
N PRO A 131 0.00 -17.69 9.76
CA PRO A 131 -0.09 -16.44 10.51
C PRO A 131 0.54 -15.28 9.71
N CYS A 132 0.08 -14.06 9.97
CA CYS A 132 0.72 -12.86 9.46
C CYS A 132 2.02 -12.59 10.23
N HIS A 133 3.09 -12.25 9.52
CA HIS A 133 4.40 -11.98 10.11
C HIS A 133 4.40 -10.74 11.00
N ARG A 134 3.51 -9.78 10.74
CA ARG A 134 3.42 -8.56 11.55
C ARG A 134 2.60 -8.75 12.82
N CYS A 135 1.40 -9.32 12.71
CA CYS A 135 0.46 -9.36 13.85
C CYS A 135 0.32 -10.75 14.50
N GLY A 136 0.95 -11.79 13.96
CA GLY A 136 0.86 -13.17 14.46
C GLY A 136 -0.50 -13.86 14.26
N ARG A 137 -1.55 -13.13 13.90
CA ARG A 137 -2.92 -13.66 13.74
C ARG A 137 -3.17 -14.21 12.34
N LYS A 138 -4.23 -15.02 12.19
CA LYS A 138 -4.73 -15.57 10.91
C LYS A 138 -6.02 -14.88 10.50
N GLY A 139 -6.28 -14.81 9.19
CA GLY A 139 -7.64 -14.63 8.65
C GLY A 139 -8.33 -13.28 8.88
N ARG A 140 -7.57 -12.19 9.03
CA ARG A 140 -8.12 -10.82 9.05
C ARG A 140 -8.52 -10.40 7.63
N SER A 141 -7.55 -9.95 6.86
CA SER A 141 -7.74 -9.38 5.54
C SER A 141 -7.17 -10.28 4.46
N TRP A 142 -7.22 -9.85 3.19
CA TRP A 142 -6.40 -10.47 2.16
C TRP A 142 -4.93 -10.42 2.56
N SER A 143 -4.15 -11.36 2.03
CA SER A 143 -2.73 -11.48 2.35
C SER A 143 -1.89 -11.72 1.12
N TYR A 144 -0.72 -11.10 1.08
CA TYR A 144 0.35 -11.53 0.18
C TYR A 144 1.18 -12.61 0.86
N GLN A 145 1.31 -13.76 0.22
CA GLN A 145 2.09 -14.88 0.70
C GLN A 145 3.13 -15.29 -0.34
N SER A 146 4.34 -15.60 0.11
CA SER A 146 5.40 -16.11 -0.76
C SER A 146 5.12 -17.52 -1.27
N ALA A 147 5.67 -17.85 -2.44
CA ALA A 147 5.57 -19.19 -3.02
C ALA A 147 5.98 -20.30 -2.03
N CYS A 148 7.02 -20.05 -1.23
CA CYS A 148 7.54 -20.98 -0.23
C CYS A 148 6.74 -21.00 1.09
N LYS A 149 5.66 -20.21 1.19
CA LYS A 149 4.77 -20.07 2.36
C LYS A 149 5.45 -19.59 3.65
N LYS A 150 6.72 -19.20 3.56
CA LYS A 150 7.52 -18.70 4.68
C LYS A 150 7.26 -17.23 5.00
N TYR A 151 6.66 -16.48 4.08
CA TYR A 151 6.37 -15.08 4.27
C TYR A 151 4.90 -14.81 3.97
N ASN A 152 4.23 -14.09 4.85
CA ASN A 152 2.81 -13.82 4.76
C ASN A 152 2.47 -12.52 5.50
N LEU A 153 1.86 -11.56 4.81
CA LEU A 153 1.41 -10.30 5.38
C LEU A 153 -0.02 -9.97 4.96
N HIS A 154 -0.83 -9.60 5.94
CA HIS A 154 -2.15 -9.02 5.69
C HIS A 154 -2.03 -7.66 5.00
N VAL A 155 -2.87 -7.39 4.00
CA VAL A 155 -3.04 -6.07 3.39
C VAL A 155 -3.39 -5.02 4.46
N ALA A 156 -4.25 -5.36 5.42
CA ALA A 156 -4.59 -4.49 6.56
C ALA A 156 -3.34 -4.10 7.37
N CYS A 157 -2.50 -5.10 7.66
CA CYS A 157 -1.26 -4.88 8.40
C CYS A 157 -0.31 -3.98 7.60
N VAL A 158 -0.20 -4.16 6.29
CA VAL A 158 0.67 -3.32 5.46
C VAL A 158 0.20 -1.86 5.46
N ARG A 159 -1.12 -1.62 5.39
CA ARG A 159 -1.69 -0.26 5.49
C ARG A 159 -1.36 0.41 6.83
N GLU A 160 -1.45 -0.33 7.92
CA GLU A 160 -1.15 0.16 9.27
C GLU A 160 0.35 0.40 9.50
N MET A 161 1.24 -0.36 8.86
CA MET A 161 2.70 -0.21 9.03
C MET A 161 3.19 1.18 8.63
N LEU A 162 2.61 1.74 7.57
CA LEU A 162 2.94 3.08 7.16
C LEU A 162 2.42 4.08 8.18
N VAL A 163 1.12 4.09 8.50
CA VAL A 163 0.54 5.07 9.44
C VAL A 163 1.31 5.20 10.77
N GLU A 164 1.79 4.09 11.34
CA GLU A 164 2.58 4.10 12.59
C GLU A 164 3.99 4.70 12.43
N ASN A 165 4.69 4.43 11.33
CA ASN A 165 6.03 4.96 11.08
C ASN A 165 6.03 6.45 10.66
N TRP A 166 4.87 7.07 10.46
CA TRP A 166 4.76 8.41 9.91
C TRP A 166 4.68 9.52 10.95
N HIS A 167 4.09 9.24 12.11
CA HIS A 167 4.04 10.19 13.21
C HIS A 167 5.46 10.59 13.66
N GLU A 168 6.38 9.62 13.68
CA GLU A 168 7.77 9.85 14.06
C GLU A 168 8.56 10.64 13.00
N LEU A 169 8.33 10.37 11.70
CA LEU A 169 9.07 11.02 10.61
C LEU A 169 8.65 12.48 10.34
N TYR A 170 7.39 12.85 10.60
CA TYR A 170 6.87 14.19 10.27
C TYR A 170 6.55 15.06 11.49
N PHE A 171 6.16 14.49 12.64
CA PHE A 171 5.79 15.26 13.83
C PHE A 171 6.78 15.09 15.00
N GLY A 172 7.75 14.17 14.89
CA GLY A 172 8.73 13.86 15.95
C GLY A 172 9.98 14.75 15.99
N GLY A 173 10.10 15.76 15.12
CA GLY A 173 11.29 16.63 15.02
C GLY A 173 11.15 17.95 15.78
N GLY A 174 11.31 17.93 17.10
CA GLY A 174 11.48 19.15 17.89
C GLY A 174 12.71 19.96 17.45
N LYS A 175 12.49 21.24 17.15
CA LYS A 175 13.48 22.30 16.87
C LYS A 175 14.51 22.02 15.76
N GLY A 176 14.24 22.57 14.57
CA GLY A 176 15.30 22.94 13.62
C GLY A 176 14.89 22.80 12.17
N SER A 177 14.49 23.92 11.55
CA SER A 177 14.38 24.03 10.11
C SER A 177 15.71 23.63 9.45
N ARG A 178 15.71 22.52 8.70
CA ARG A 178 16.72 22.27 7.67
C ARG A 178 16.01 21.78 6.41
N LYS A 179 16.13 22.61 5.37
CA LYS A 179 15.95 22.29 3.95
C LYS A 179 16.25 20.80 3.71
N LEU A 180 15.30 20.10 3.11
CA LEU A 180 15.50 18.80 2.50
C LEU A 180 16.51 18.97 1.35
N GLN A 181 17.80 18.89 1.68
CA GLN A 181 18.85 18.81 0.70
C GLN A 181 18.92 17.38 0.20
N SER A 182 18.85 17.27 -1.11
CA SER A 182 19.08 16.10 -1.96
C SER A 182 20.49 15.51 -1.76
N GLN A 183 20.72 14.85 -0.64
CA GLN A 183 21.92 14.05 -0.43
C GLN A 183 21.54 12.70 0.15
N ILE A 184 21.44 11.73 -0.77
CA ILE A 184 21.58 10.30 -0.48
C ILE A 184 22.92 10.13 0.27
N PRO A 185 22.94 9.69 1.53
CA PRO A 185 24.19 9.28 2.14
C PRO A 185 24.65 8.02 1.40
N SER A 186 25.77 8.12 0.69
CA SER A 186 26.51 6.97 0.18
C SER A 186 26.81 6.06 1.37
N LEU A 187 26.18 4.88 1.43
CA LEU A 187 26.49 3.84 2.41
C LEU A 187 27.83 3.16 2.06
N LYS A 188 28.91 3.93 2.10
CA LYS A 188 30.27 3.42 2.30
C LYS A 188 30.71 3.84 3.68
N ASN A 189 30.65 2.88 4.61
CA ASN A 189 31.28 2.81 5.94
C ASN A 189 30.28 2.49 7.06
N THR A 190 29.81 1.24 7.10
CA THR A 190 29.42 0.63 8.39
C THR A 190 29.74 -0.87 8.44
N LEU A 191 30.83 -1.28 7.80
CA LEU A 191 31.31 -2.66 7.86
C LEU A 191 32.84 -2.71 7.93
N GLN A 192 33.40 -2.54 9.13
CA GLN A 192 34.65 -3.14 9.60
C GLN A 192 34.54 -3.26 11.13
N THR A 193 34.82 -4.33 11.88
CA THR A 193 35.40 -5.70 11.77
C THR A 193 35.33 -6.29 13.23
N PRO A 194 35.89 -7.45 13.67
CA PRO A 194 36.38 -8.68 13.00
C PRO A 194 35.89 -10.05 13.64
N HIS A 195 36.12 -11.16 12.91
CA HIS A 195 36.25 -12.60 13.33
C HIS A 195 35.03 -13.30 13.98
N LYS A 196 34.61 -14.56 13.70
CA LYS A 196 35.12 -15.77 13.00
C LYS A 196 33.90 -16.67 12.63
N ARG A 197 33.93 -17.29 11.44
CA ARG A 197 33.22 -18.50 10.91
C ARG A 197 31.95 -19.01 11.63
N SER A 198 30.81 -19.14 10.93
CA SER A 198 30.44 -20.36 10.18
C SER A 198 29.35 -20.10 9.10
N LYS A 199 29.45 -20.82 7.98
CA LYS A 199 28.74 -20.65 6.71
C LYS A 199 27.36 -21.30 6.67
N GLY A 200 26.43 -20.63 5.96
CA GLY A 200 25.49 -21.29 5.05
C GLY A 200 24.04 -21.41 5.53
N LYS A 201 23.11 -20.88 4.72
CA LYS A 201 21.64 -20.97 4.78
C LYS A 201 20.85 -19.88 5.55
N VAL A 202 21.38 -19.26 6.60
CA VAL A 202 20.59 -18.25 7.38
C VAL A 202 20.53 -16.86 6.71
N LYS A 203 21.54 -16.50 5.89
CA LYS A 203 21.64 -15.16 5.28
C LYS A 203 20.60 -14.88 4.17
N LYS A 204 20.24 -15.90 3.39
CA LYS A 204 19.38 -15.75 2.20
C LYS A 204 17.89 -15.55 2.52
N CYS A 205 17.45 -15.86 3.75
CA CYS A 205 16.04 -15.75 4.14
C CYS A 205 15.67 -14.35 4.65
N CYS A 206 16.60 -13.64 5.30
CA CYS A 206 16.36 -12.28 5.79
C CYS A 206 16.35 -11.24 4.65
N GLU A 207 17.26 -11.39 3.67
CA GLU A 207 17.30 -10.53 2.47
C GLU A 207 15.98 -10.65 1.67
N MET A 208 15.43 -11.86 1.55
CA MET A 208 14.14 -12.12 0.89
C MET A 208 12.94 -11.46 1.61
N ALA A 209 12.98 -11.33 2.95
CA ALA A 209 11.88 -10.76 3.72
C ALA A 209 11.80 -9.23 3.57
N ALA A 210 12.94 -8.55 3.47
CA ALA A 210 13.01 -7.11 3.25
C ALA A 210 12.49 -6.72 1.85
N LEU A 211 12.95 -7.43 0.82
CA LEU A 211 12.45 -7.26 -0.55
C LEU A 211 10.96 -7.59 -0.65
N ALA A 212 10.51 -8.73 -0.10
CA ALA A 212 9.09 -9.07 -0.07
C ALA A 212 8.23 -8.00 0.59
N LEU A 213 8.68 -7.45 1.72
CA LEU A 213 7.98 -6.37 2.40
C LEU A 213 7.86 -5.13 1.49
N GLN A 214 8.98 -4.73 0.89
CA GLN A 214 9.06 -3.60 -0.02
C GLN A 214 8.01 -3.70 -1.13
N PHE A 215 7.96 -4.83 -1.83
CA PHE A 215 7.01 -5.04 -2.92
C PHE A 215 5.56 -4.99 -2.46
N ILE A 216 5.26 -5.54 -1.29
CA ILE A 216 3.90 -5.51 -0.76
C ILE A 216 3.49 -4.09 -0.39
N ILE A 217 4.39 -3.31 0.23
CA ILE A 217 4.15 -1.89 0.51
C ILE A 217 3.88 -1.16 -0.81
N SER A 218 4.71 -1.38 -1.83
CA SER A 218 4.54 -0.76 -3.14
C SER A 218 3.19 -1.09 -3.80
N ALA A 219 2.76 -2.35 -3.70
CA ALA A 219 1.50 -2.78 -4.25
C ALA A 219 0.29 -2.19 -3.52
N VAL A 220 0.36 -2.10 -2.18
CA VAL A 220 -0.79 -1.72 -1.34
C VAL A 220 -0.99 -0.20 -1.28
N LEU A 221 0.11 0.55 -1.32
CA LEU A 221 0.11 1.99 -1.06
C LEU A 221 0.53 2.79 -2.30
N GLY A 222 1.17 2.15 -3.27
CA GLY A 222 1.80 2.79 -4.43
C GLY A 222 3.32 2.78 -4.31
N ASP A 223 4.03 3.15 -5.38
CA ASP A 223 5.48 3.00 -5.49
C ASP A 223 6.24 3.90 -4.49
N PRO A 224 6.88 3.34 -3.44
CA PRO A 224 7.59 4.07 -2.43
C PRO A 224 9.10 4.07 -2.69
N THR A 225 9.58 3.84 -3.93
CA THR A 225 11.00 3.58 -4.28
C THR A 225 12.02 4.47 -3.55
N ALA A 226 11.66 5.70 -3.16
CA ALA A 226 12.50 6.59 -2.36
C ALA A 226 12.47 6.41 -0.82
N LEU A 227 11.40 5.89 -0.21
CA LEU A 227 11.24 5.75 1.26
C LEU A 227 11.76 4.42 1.84
N ILE A 228 12.14 3.49 0.96
CA ILE A 228 12.35 2.08 1.30
C ILE A 228 13.58 1.86 2.21
N ALA A 229 14.56 2.75 2.20
CA ALA A 229 15.76 2.61 3.04
C ALA A 229 15.47 2.70 4.55
N GLY A 230 14.53 3.56 4.98
CA GLY A 230 14.25 3.78 6.41
C GLY A 230 13.30 2.74 7.03
N VAL A 231 12.28 2.32 6.28
CA VAL A 231 11.26 1.37 6.78
C VAL A 231 11.84 -0.03 6.97
N ILE A 232 12.74 -0.46 6.08
CA ILE A 232 13.41 -1.77 6.17
C ILE A 232 14.30 -1.86 7.42
N GLY A 233 15.08 -0.81 7.72
CA GLY A 233 16.01 -0.80 8.86
C GLY A 233 15.32 -0.87 10.24
N THR A 234 14.15 -0.25 10.38
CA THR A 234 13.40 -0.19 11.64
C THR A 234 12.66 -1.50 11.96
N LEU A 235 12.38 -2.32 10.94
CA LEU A 235 11.60 -3.55 11.09
C LEU A 235 12.48 -4.80 11.21
N MET A 236 13.65 -4.81 10.57
CA MET A 236 14.62 -5.89 10.73
C MET A 236 15.31 -5.89 12.11
N SER A 237 15.17 -4.81 12.89
CA SER A 237 15.70 -4.70 14.26
C SER A 237 14.71 -5.13 15.35
N ARG A 238 13.45 -5.40 14.99
CA ARG A 238 12.38 -5.80 15.93
C ARG A 238 11.88 -7.25 15.72
N ALA A 239 12.60 -8.06 14.95
CA ALA A 239 12.31 -9.47 14.68
C ALA A 239 13.33 -10.39 15.35
#